data_AF-A0A2N4UE30-F1
#
_entry.id   AF-A0A2N4UE30-F1
#
_cell.length_a   1.000
_cell.length_b   1.000
_cell.length_c   1.000
_cell.angle_alpha   90.00
_cell.angle_beta   90.00
_cell.angle_gamma   90.00
#
_symmetry.space_group_name_H-M   'P 1'
#
loop_
_entity.id
_entity.type
_entity.pdbx_description
1 polymer ?
#
loop_
_entity_poly.entity_id
_entity_poly.type
_entity_poly.pdbx_seq_one_letter_code
_entity_poly.pdbx_strand_id
1 'polypeptide(L)'
;MTRKRLAVARLWFEGNAFGPVPAGMAQFEQYEWQTGSRALDTMRGTATELGAVARFADTHPEWEVVVLRCAAALPAGPIDDAVIQRYTQEIKEGVLAGAAQGGWDAVYLSLHGAAITATRETPELDVARMLRELLPDVPLGASFDLHGNMPPDWADVLDIATVYRTHPHVDMDEAADRVLDGLLRCVNEGLRTRRVLLNEGIILPSINMRTAPGGPMHALEQAARDATVDPVLDVSVFGGFPYSDTAATGASVFVVSDAHRDPDGLAARAAARKVMDRIHALAADFRMRLPTPEEAVAAALASTKPGLIAVTDSGDNPLSGGGGDTPGLFQALMAARPGVPTLFASFADPLTVQAAREAGVGQTLATTLGARNGLHFGDGVPVQAIVERLTDGTFLNTGPMQTGVERRCGNSAVLRIEGLTSLRVIVTERVVAADDPAFYALHGIDPGKLRLLCAKAKNHFRAAFAQRCAQIIDCDAPGPACLDLSCLPFKHRHIPVGY
;
A
#
# COMPACT_ATOMS: atom_id res chain seq x y z
N MET A 1 10.30 38.79 10.48
CA MET A 1 11.15 37.84 9.74
C MET A 1 10.26 37.15 8.72
N THR A 2 10.72 36.97 7.48
CA THR A 2 10.02 36.13 6.50
C THR A 2 9.96 34.70 7.02
N ARG A 3 8.80 34.05 6.95
CA ARG A 3 8.65 32.65 7.33
C ARG A 3 9.49 31.78 6.39
N LYS A 4 10.07 30.70 6.91
CA LYS A 4 10.69 29.66 6.07
C LYS A 4 9.61 28.94 5.28
N ARG A 5 9.92 28.39 4.12
CA ARG A 5 8.93 27.81 3.21
C ARG A 5 9.22 26.35 2.92
N LEU A 6 8.27 25.49 3.27
CA LEU A 6 8.31 24.05 2.98
C LEU A 6 7.35 23.74 1.83
N ALA A 7 7.89 23.28 0.69
CA ALA A 7 7.06 22.72 -0.36
C ALA A 7 6.71 21.26 -0.03
N VAL A 8 5.44 20.89 -0.18
CA VAL A 8 4.97 19.52 0.06
C VAL A 8 4.31 18.97 -1.20
N ALA A 9 4.69 17.77 -1.59
CA ALA A 9 4.03 17.02 -2.66
C ALA A 9 3.86 15.56 -2.27
N ARG A 10 2.90 14.88 -2.92
CA ARG A 10 2.67 13.46 -2.68
C ARG A 10 2.30 12.74 -3.97
N LEU A 11 2.93 11.59 -4.18
CA LEU A 11 2.51 10.58 -5.14
C LEU A 11 2.51 9.24 -4.42
N TRP A 12 1.32 8.81 -3.97
CA TRP A 12 1.17 7.56 -3.23
C TRP A 12 0.44 6.54 -4.10
N PHE A 13 1.20 5.63 -4.72
CA PHE A 13 0.67 4.57 -5.57
C PHE A 13 1.62 3.37 -5.64
N GLU A 14 1.08 2.16 -5.48
CA GLU A 14 1.80 0.90 -5.71
C GLU A 14 1.31 0.28 -7.02
N GLY A 15 2.23 0.11 -7.97
CA GLY A 15 1.89 -0.41 -9.29
C GLY A 15 2.22 -1.89 -9.43
N ASN A 16 1.21 -2.68 -9.79
CA ASN A 16 1.32 -4.08 -10.12
C ASN A 16 1.31 -4.25 -11.66
N ALA A 17 2.43 -4.68 -12.24
CA ALA A 17 2.58 -4.88 -13.69
C ALA A 17 1.63 -5.93 -14.28
N PHE A 18 1.08 -6.81 -13.43
CA PHE A 18 0.15 -7.87 -13.79
C PHE A 18 -1.31 -7.53 -13.44
N GLY A 19 -1.54 -6.36 -12.84
CA GLY A 19 -2.88 -5.85 -12.56
C GLY A 19 -3.67 -5.65 -13.86
N PRO A 20 -4.91 -6.18 -13.96
CA PRO A 20 -5.65 -6.21 -15.22
C PRO A 20 -6.18 -4.85 -15.67
N VAL A 21 -6.24 -3.86 -14.77
CA VAL A 21 -6.80 -2.53 -15.02
C VAL A 21 -5.79 -1.45 -14.64
N PRO A 22 -5.39 -0.56 -15.57
CA PRO A 22 -4.49 0.55 -15.27
C PRO A 22 -5.14 1.60 -14.36
N ALA A 23 -4.31 2.38 -13.67
CA ALA A 23 -4.76 3.50 -12.84
C ALA A 23 -4.81 4.80 -13.67
N GLY A 24 -6.00 5.16 -14.13
CA GLY A 24 -6.26 6.40 -14.85
C GLY A 24 -6.64 7.57 -13.93
N MET A 25 -6.92 8.73 -14.55
CA MET A 25 -7.25 9.97 -13.83
C MET A 25 -8.45 9.80 -12.88
N ALA A 26 -9.46 9.02 -13.28
CA ALA A 26 -10.65 8.81 -12.47
C ALA A 26 -10.32 8.16 -11.11
N GLN A 27 -9.40 7.19 -11.07
CA GLN A 27 -8.97 6.53 -9.84
C GLN A 27 -8.27 7.52 -8.90
N PHE A 28 -7.42 8.39 -9.44
CA PHE A 28 -6.75 9.44 -8.68
C PHE A 28 -7.74 10.50 -8.18
N GLU A 29 -8.65 11.01 -9.01
CA GLU A 29 -9.65 12.01 -8.57
C GLU A 29 -10.60 11.45 -7.50
N GLN A 30 -10.92 10.16 -7.56
CA GLN A 30 -11.78 9.48 -6.60
C GLN A 30 -11.11 9.23 -5.25
N TYR A 31 -9.79 9.06 -5.23
CA TYR A 31 -9.03 8.75 -4.03
C TYR A 31 -8.32 9.98 -3.49
N GLU A 32 -7.42 10.59 -4.26
CA GLU A 32 -6.77 11.86 -3.93
C GLU A 32 -6.19 12.56 -5.18
N TRP A 33 -6.67 13.78 -5.44
CA TRP A 33 -6.07 14.73 -6.38
C TRP A 33 -6.27 16.16 -5.90
N GLN A 34 -5.51 16.55 -4.87
CA GLN A 34 -5.74 17.79 -4.10
C GLN A 34 -4.53 18.73 -4.12
N THR A 35 -4.77 20.03 -3.92
CA THR A 35 -3.72 21.06 -3.73
C THR A 35 -4.05 21.93 -2.53
N GLY A 36 -3.06 22.67 -2.04
CA GLY A 36 -3.25 23.69 -1.00
C GLY A 36 -3.65 23.10 0.36
N SER A 37 -4.13 23.99 1.24
CA SER A 37 -4.41 23.64 2.65
C SER A 37 -5.44 22.53 2.83
N ARG A 38 -6.36 22.37 1.86
CA ARG A 38 -7.41 21.33 1.89
C ARG A 38 -6.84 19.91 2.02
N ALA A 39 -5.69 19.64 1.40
CA ALA A 39 -5.02 18.34 1.52
C ALA A 39 -4.62 18.05 2.98
N LEU A 40 -4.11 19.06 3.69
CA LEU A 40 -3.75 18.93 5.10
C LEU A 40 -4.98 18.88 6.00
N ASP A 41 -5.98 19.72 5.73
CA ASP A 41 -7.19 19.78 6.55
C ASP A 41 -7.95 18.45 6.55
N THR A 42 -7.94 17.73 5.42
CA THR A 42 -8.56 16.40 5.30
C THR A 42 -7.81 15.31 6.08
N MET A 43 -6.50 15.47 6.27
CA MET A 43 -5.63 14.45 6.89
C MET A 43 -5.22 14.82 8.33
N ARG A 44 -5.59 16.02 8.80
CA ARG A 44 -5.25 16.53 10.13
C ARG A 44 -5.80 15.58 11.21
N GLY A 45 -4.92 15.19 12.14
CA GLY A 45 -5.28 14.27 13.23
C GLY A 45 -5.25 12.79 12.86
N THR A 46 -4.89 12.43 11.61
CA THR A 46 -4.66 11.03 11.21
C THR A 46 -3.20 10.64 11.40
N ALA A 47 -2.93 9.34 11.56
CA ALA A 47 -1.58 8.76 11.56
C ALA A 47 -1.10 8.46 10.13
N THR A 48 -1.14 9.47 9.26
CA THR A 48 -0.65 9.42 7.86
C THR A 48 0.44 10.46 7.65
N GLU A 49 1.20 10.37 6.54
CA GLU A 49 2.27 11.35 6.29
C GLU A 49 1.75 12.78 6.16
N LEU A 50 0.59 12.98 5.50
CA LEU A 50 -0.03 14.29 5.43
C LEU A 50 -0.60 14.74 6.78
N GLY A 51 -0.99 13.80 7.65
CA GLY A 51 -1.31 14.07 9.04
C GLY A 51 -0.12 14.61 9.83
N ALA A 52 1.08 14.04 9.66
CA ALA A 52 2.32 14.57 10.20
C ALA A 52 2.65 15.96 9.65
N VAL A 53 2.52 16.18 8.34
CA VAL A 53 2.72 17.52 7.73
C VAL A 53 1.75 18.55 8.31
N ALA A 54 0.48 18.18 8.53
CA ALA A 54 -0.50 19.06 9.17
C ALA A 54 -0.09 19.41 10.61
N ARG A 55 0.39 18.43 11.40
CA ARG A 55 0.94 18.66 12.75
C ARG A 55 2.18 19.54 12.71
N PHE A 56 3.07 19.34 11.74
CA PHE A 56 4.26 20.16 11.54
C PHE A 56 3.87 21.62 11.30
N ALA A 57 2.92 21.88 10.40
CA ALA A 57 2.40 23.22 10.13
C ALA A 57 1.82 23.90 11.38
N ASP A 58 1.15 23.14 12.25
CA ASP A 58 0.56 23.68 13.49
C ASP A 58 1.61 23.98 14.57
N THR A 59 2.69 23.20 14.60
CA THR A 59 3.72 23.26 15.66
C THR A 59 4.92 24.13 15.32
N HIS A 60 5.10 24.47 14.03
CA HIS A 60 6.22 25.28 13.53
C HIS A 60 5.70 26.55 12.82
N PRO A 61 5.15 27.54 13.56
CA PRO A 61 4.53 28.74 12.99
C PRO A 61 5.52 29.67 12.25
N GLU A 62 6.82 29.47 12.43
CA GLU A 62 7.89 30.11 11.66
C GLU A 62 8.04 29.54 10.24
N TRP A 63 7.35 28.44 9.93
CA TRP A 63 7.26 27.84 8.59
C TRP A 63 5.91 28.14 7.94
N GLU A 64 5.97 28.42 6.64
CA GLU A 64 4.86 28.39 5.71
C GLU A 64 4.90 27.04 4.97
N VAL A 65 3.93 26.18 5.23
CA VAL A 65 3.77 24.91 4.52
C VAL A 65 2.90 25.12 3.28
N VAL A 66 3.47 24.90 2.10
CA VAL A 66 2.77 25.04 0.83
C VAL A 66 2.63 23.66 0.19
N VAL A 67 1.40 23.15 0.19
CA VAL A 67 1.07 21.90 -0.52
C VAL A 67 0.89 22.20 -2.00
N LEU A 68 1.78 21.63 -2.81
CA LEU A 68 1.73 21.68 -4.28
C LEU A 68 0.60 20.77 -4.77
N ARG A 69 0.91 19.52 -5.11
CA ARG A 69 -0.05 18.49 -5.50
C ARG A 69 0.13 17.25 -4.64
N CYS A 70 -0.98 16.79 -4.06
CA CYS A 70 -1.10 15.46 -3.48
C CYS A 70 -1.96 14.60 -4.41
N ALA A 71 -1.39 13.49 -4.86
CA ALA A 71 -1.99 12.53 -5.75
C ALA A 71 -1.84 11.13 -5.16
N ALA A 72 -2.93 10.37 -5.13
CA ALA A 72 -2.90 8.97 -4.74
C ALA A 72 -4.05 8.19 -5.36
N ALA A 73 -3.85 6.89 -5.51
CA ALA A 73 -4.89 5.93 -5.87
C ALA A 73 -4.63 4.61 -5.11
N LEU A 74 -5.66 3.77 -5.01
CA LEU A 74 -5.48 2.40 -4.52
C LEU A 74 -4.53 1.64 -5.46
N PRO A 75 -3.67 0.73 -4.96
CA PRO A 75 -2.84 -0.10 -5.81
C PRO A 75 -3.62 -0.78 -6.94
N ALA A 76 -3.05 -0.79 -8.15
CA ALA A 76 -3.69 -1.31 -9.36
C ALA A 76 -2.64 -1.66 -10.43
N GLY A 77 -3.08 -1.83 -11.68
CA GLY A 77 -2.19 -1.85 -12.85
C GLY A 77 -1.39 -0.56 -13.01
N PRO A 78 -0.45 -0.48 -13.97
CA PRO A 78 0.36 0.72 -14.19
C PRO A 78 -0.45 2.01 -14.30
N ILE A 79 0.11 3.12 -13.82
CA ILE A 79 -0.50 4.46 -13.96
C ILE A 79 -0.51 4.84 -15.45
N ASP A 80 -1.60 5.44 -15.91
CA ASP A 80 -1.65 6.07 -17.23
C ASP A 80 -0.59 7.19 -17.33
N ASP A 81 0.26 7.16 -18.37
CA ASP A 81 1.35 8.14 -18.52
C ASP A 81 0.86 9.60 -18.48
N ALA A 82 -0.35 9.86 -18.98
CA ALA A 82 -0.97 11.19 -18.96
C ALA A 82 -1.19 11.72 -17.53
N VAL A 83 -1.49 10.84 -16.56
CA VAL A 83 -1.65 11.22 -15.15
C VAL A 83 -0.30 11.65 -14.56
N ILE A 84 0.76 10.88 -14.81
CA ILE A 84 2.11 11.23 -14.35
C ILE A 84 2.63 12.49 -15.03
N GLN A 85 2.39 12.67 -16.33
CA GLN A 85 2.75 13.89 -17.05
C GLN A 85 2.06 15.12 -16.43
N ARG A 86 0.75 15.02 -16.17
CA ARG A 86 -0.01 16.09 -15.53
C ARG A 86 0.50 16.37 -14.12
N TYR A 87 0.68 15.34 -13.29
CA TYR A 87 1.23 15.47 -11.94
C TYR A 87 2.58 16.20 -11.97
N THR A 88 3.51 15.74 -12.81
CA THR A 88 4.86 16.30 -12.93
C THR A 88 4.82 17.77 -13.37
N GLN A 89 3.97 18.10 -14.35
CA GLN A 89 3.81 19.47 -14.82
C GLN A 89 3.25 20.40 -13.72
N GLU A 90 2.23 19.96 -12.99
CA GLU A 90 1.64 20.75 -11.90
C GLU A 90 2.64 20.95 -10.73
N ILE A 91 3.45 19.93 -10.40
CA ILE A 91 4.55 20.08 -9.42
C ILE A 91 5.58 21.08 -9.91
N LYS A 92 6.01 20.99 -11.17
CA LYS A 92 6.99 21.90 -11.76
C LYS A 92 6.50 23.36 -11.72
N GLU A 93 5.27 23.60 -12.13
CA GLU A 93 4.65 24.93 -12.10
C GLU A 93 4.57 25.48 -10.67
N GLY A 94 4.14 24.65 -9.72
CA GLY A 94 4.06 25.04 -8.30
C GLY A 94 5.42 25.41 -7.71
N VAL A 95 6.46 24.63 -8.02
CA VAL A 95 7.83 24.93 -7.58
C VAL A 95 8.35 26.22 -8.17
N LEU A 96 8.20 26.43 -9.49
CA LEU A 96 8.66 27.65 -10.17
C LEU A 96 7.93 28.89 -9.66
N ALA A 97 6.61 28.80 -9.45
CA ALA A 97 5.82 29.88 -8.88
C ALA A 97 6.27 30.22 -7.46
N GLY A 98 6.51 29.21 -6.61
CA GLY A 98 7.01 29.43 -5.26
C GLY A 98 8.44 30.01 -5.24
N ALA A 99 9.31 29.58 -6.15
CA ALA A 99 10.65 30.13 -6.29
C ALA A 99 10.61 31.64 -6.59
N ALA A 100 9.68 32.08 -7.45
CA ALA A 100 9.45 33.49 -7.74
C ALA A 100 8.85 34.29 -6.56
N GLN A 101 8.27 33.62 -5.56
CA GLN A 101 7.59 34.22 -4.40
C GLN A 101 8.41 34.18 -3.10
N GLY A 102 9.73 34.05 -3.21
CA GLY A 102 10.64 34.08 -2.05
C GLY A 102 11.47 32.81 -1.85
N GLY A 103 11.42 31.86 -2.78
CA GLY A 103 12.23 30.64 -2.70
C GLY A 103 11.60 29.55 -1.83
N TRP A 104 12.33 28.43 -1.71
CA TRP A 104 11.99 27.29 -0.87
C TRP A 104 13.15 27.02 0.08
N ASP A 105 12.87 26.79 1.36
CA ASP A 105 13.87 26.41 2.35
C ASP A 105 14.01 24.88 2.44
N ALA A 106 12.94 24.14 2.13
CA ALA A 106 12.97 22.68 2.06
C ALA A 106 11.84 22.16 1.15
N VAL A 107 11.99 20.92 0.68
CA VAL A 107 10.97 20.17 -0.06
C VAL A 107 10.76 18.81 0.60
N TYR A 108 9.51 18.47 0.86
CA TYR A 108 9.10 17.17 1.39
C TYR A 108 8.21 16.43 0.39
N LEU A 109 8.55 15.17 0.12
CA LEU A 109 7.77 14.26 -0.72
C LEU A 109 7.23 13.09 0.13
N SER A 110 5.91 12.89 0.13
CA SER A 110 5.31 11.61 0.55
C SER A 110 5.19 10.72 -0.69
N LEU A 111 5.98 9.66 -0.74
CA LEU A 111 6.08 8.76 -1.90
C LEU A 111 5.74 7.34 -1.46
N HIS A 112 5.35 6.49 -2.40
CA HIS A 112 5.23 5.06 -2.14
C HIS A 112 6.55 4.34 -2.41
N GLY A 113 7.23 4.69 -3.52
CA GLY A 113 8.46 4.07 -3.99
C GLY A 113 8.26 2.87 -4.92
N ALA A 114 7.01 2.54 -5.26
CA ALA A 114 6.67 1.41 -6.14
C ALA A 114 5.68 1.81 -7.24
N ALA A 115 5.56 3.11 -7.55
CA ALA A 115 4.76 3.54 -8.68
C ALA A 115 5.44 3.11 -9.99
N ILE A 116 4.64 2.69 -10.96
CA ILE A 116 5.08 2.39 -12.33
C ILE A 116 4.07 2.98 -13.32
N THR A 117 4.52 3.26 -14.54
CA THR A 117 3.65 3.53 -15.69
C THR A 117 3.92 2.49 -16.77
N ALA A 118 3.18 2.55 -17.87
CA ALA A 118 3.46 1.72 -19.05
C ALA A 118 4.85 1.99 -19.66
N THR A 119 5.41 3.20 -19.46
CA THR A 119 6.67 3.64 -20.09
C THR A 119 7.79 3.97 -19.11
N ARG A 120 7.50 4.07 -17.81
CA ARG A 120 8.44 4.46 -16.76
C ARG A 120 8.39 3.47 -15.61
N GLU A 121 9.55 2.93 -15.25
CA GLU A 121 9.71 1.99 -14.14
C GLU A 121 9.80 2.68 -12.76
N THR A 122 10.11 3.98 -12.72
CA THR A 122 10.23 4.73 -11.45
C THR A 122 9.83 6.21 -11.64
N PRO A 123 8.59 6.52 -12.04
CA PRO A 123 8.11 7.90 -12.25
C PRO A 123 8.30 8.83 -11.04
N GLU A 124 8.30 8.28 -9.81
CA GLU A 124 8.57 9.04 -8.59
C GLU A 124 10.00 9.61 -8.57
N LEU A 125 10.98 8.84 -9.04
CA LEU A 125 12.38 9.28 -9.15
C LEU A 125 12.54 10.36 -10.22
N ASP A 126 11.79 10.26 -11.33
CA ASP A 126 11.81 11.29 -12.37
C ASP A 126 11.34 12.66 -11.82
N VAL A 127 10.31 12.67 -10.98
CA VAL A 127 9.84 13.88 -10.29
C VAL A 127 10.90 14.39 -9.32
N ALA A 128 11.51 13.52 -8.53
CA ALA A 128 12.56 13.90 -7.58
C ALA A 128 13.80 14.48 -8.28
N ARG A 129 14.23 13.90 -9.41
CA ARG A 129 15.32 14.42 -10.25
C ARG A 129 15.01 15.81 -10.78
N MET A 130 13.80 16.00 -11.33
CA MET A 130 13.34 17.30 -11.79
C MET A 130 13.40 18.34 -10.66
N LEU A 131 12.96 17.98 -9.44
CA LEU A 131 13.03 18.87 -8.28
C LEU A 131 14.48 19.22 -7.92
N ARG A 132 15.38 18.24 -7.90
CA ARG A 132 16.80 18.46 -7.64
C ARG A 132 17.45 19.37 -8.70
N GLU A 133 17.10 19.21 -9.97
CA GLU A 133 17.59 20.09 -11.05
C GLU A 133 17.11 21.54 -10.88
N LEU A 134 15.85 21.74 -10.49
CA LEU A 134 15.27 23.07 -10.29
C LEU A 134 15.73 23.73 -8.98
N LEU A 135 16.05 22.94 -7.97
CA LEU A 135 16.37 23.38 -6.61
C LEU A 135 17.65 22.69 -6.09
N PRO A 136 18.83 22.93 -6.71
CA PRO A 136 20.05 22.16 -6.45
C PRO A 136 20.50 22.22 -4.98
N ASP A 137 20.37 23.39 -4.35
CA ASP A 137 20.87 23.64 -2.98
C ASP A 137 19.79 23.51 -1.89
N VAL A 138 18.53 23.26 -2.27
CA VAL A 138 17.43 23.13 -1.31
C VAL A 138 17.38 21.68 -0.78
N PRO A 139 17.33 21.49 0.56
CA PRO A 139 17.11 20.17 1.15
C PRO A 139 15.86 19.49 0.61
N LEU A 140 16.03 18.29 0.04
CA LEU A 140 14.95 17.46 -0.49
C LEU A 140 14.84 16.18 0.33
N GLY A 141 13.68 15.99 0.96
CA GLY A 141 13.38 14.86 1.82
C GLY A 141 12.21 14.03 1.29
N ALA A 142 12.24 12.72 1.49
CA ALA A 142 11.10 11.87 1.19
C ALA A 142 10.86 10.74 2.20
N SER A 143 9.60 10.49 2.53
CA SER A 143 9.18 9.27 3.23
C SER A 143 8.62 8.26 2.23
N PHE A 144 8.83 6.97 2.49
CA PHE A 144 8.42 5.89 1.61
C PHE A 144 7.69 4.75 2.32
N ASP A 145 6.94 3.98 1.54
CA ASP A 145 6.47 2.65 1.93
C ASP A 145 7.62 1.62 1.87
N LEU A 146 7.62 0.63 2.77
CA LEU A 146 8.64 -0.43 2.78
C LEU A 146 8.58 -1.37 1.57
N HIS A 147 7.49 -1.35 0.80
CA HIS A 147 7.40 -2.07 -0.46
C HIS A 147 8.10 -1.34 -1.62
N GLY A 148 8.70 -0.17 -1.40
CA GLY A 148 9.41 0.56 -2.45
C GLY A 148 10.50 -0.26 -3.17
N ASN A 149 10.56 -0.15 -4.49
CA ASN A 149 11.57 -0.75 -5.36
C ASN A 149 12.60 0.31 -5.74
N MET A 150 13.68 0.38 -4.95
CA MET A 150 14.55 1.56 -4.96
C MET A 150 15.80 1.37 -5.84
N PRO A 151 15.92 2.04 -7.00
CA PRO A 151 17.19 2.11 -7.73
C PRO A 151 18.25 2.93 -6.95
N PRO A 152 19.55 2.61 -7.10
CA PRO A 152 20.64 3.32 -6.40
C PRO A 152 20.64 4.84 -6.55
N ASP A 153 20.20 5.34 -7.70
CA ASP A 153 20.12 6.75 -8.07
C ASP A 153 19.34 7.63 -7.08
N TRP A 154 18.45 7.07 -6.25
CA TRP A 154 17.79 7.80 -5.17
C TRP A 154 18.79 8.45 -4.19
N ALA A 155 19.96 7.82 -3.97
CA ALA A 155 21.00 8.34 -3.09
C ALA A 155 21.59 9.68 -3.59
N ASP A 156 21.59 9.91 -4.91
CA ASP A 156 22.12 11.14 -5.50
C ASP A 156 21.11 12.29 -5.45
N VAL A 157 19.82 11.96 -5.34
CA VAL A 157 18.72 12.93 -5.46
C VAL A 157 18.25 13.46 -4.10
N LEU A 158 18.14 12.59 -3.09
CA LEU A 158 17.60 12.94 -1.77
C LEU A 158 18.69 13.29 -0.76
N ASP A 159 18.42 14.27 0.11
CA ASP A 159 19.27 14.58 1.26
C ASP A 159 18.87 13.76 2.49
N ILE A 160 17.55 13.59 2.69
CA ILE A 160 16.95 12.85 3.80
C ILE A 160 15.93 11.86 3.22
N ALA A 161 15.99 10.61 3.64
CA ALA A 161 15.01 9.62 3.25
C ALA A 161 14.78 8.64 4.39
N THR A 162 13.54 8.18 4.55
CA THR A 162 13.24 7.07 5.46
C THR A 162 12.03 6.28 4.96
N VAL A 163 11.78 5.15 5.61
CA VAL A 163 10.73 4.19 5.25
C VAL A 163 9.78 3.94 6.42
N TYR A 164 8.55 3.52 6.16
CA TYR A 164 7.69 2.91 7.18
C TYR A 164 8.39 1.67 7.76
N ARG A 165 8.34 1.50 9.08
CA ARG A 165 9.01 0.41 9.81
C ARG A 165 8.04 -0.64 10.33
N THR A 166 6.74 -0.51 10.02
CA THR A 166 5.75 -1.53 10.34
C THR A 166 5.02 -2.08 9.11
N HIS A 167 4.74 -3.38 9.13
CA HIS A 167 3.81 -4.03 8.22
C HIS A 167 2.87 -4.95 9.01
N PRO A 168 1.57 -4.63 9.13
CA PRO A 168 0.84 -3.52 8.49
C PRO A 168 1.36 -2.11 8.82
N HIS A 169 1.17 -1.17 7.90
CA HIS A 169 1.65 0.21 8.02
C HIS A 169 0.78 1.00 9.00
N VAL A 170 1.28 1.21 10.21
CA VAL A 170 0.61 2.00 11.27
C VAL A 170 1.50 3.14 11.78
N ASP A 171 2.64 3.35 11.13
CA ASP A 171 3.68 4.31 11.49
C ASP A 171 4.03 5.27 10.33
N MET A 172 3.07 5.50 9.42
CA MET A 172 3.26 6.37 8.25
C MET A 172 3.65 7.80 8.67
N ASP A 173 2.97 8.33 9.69
CA ASP A 173 3.24 9.66 10.22
C ASP A 173 4.58 9.74 10.97
N GLU A 174 4.99 8.69 11.66
CA GLU A 174 6.32 8.60 12.26
C GLU A 174 7.44 8.65 11.21
N ALA A 175 7.23 8.04 10.03
CA ALA A 175 8.17 8.14 8.92
C ALA A 175 8.26 9.56 8.37
N ALA A 176 7.12 10.23 8.21
CA ALA A 176 7.08 11.64 7.81
C ALA A 176 7.78 12.55 8.84
N ASP A 177 7.52 12.35 10.14
CA ASP A 177 8.13 13.11 11.23
C ASP A 177 9.67 12.99 11.21
N ARG A 178 10.22 11.79 10.97
CA ARG A 178 11.67 11.58 10.80
C ARG A 178 12.26 12.40 9.65
N VAL A 179 11.57 12.49 8.51
CA VAL A 179 12.03 13.26 7.36
C VAL A 179 11.95 14.76 7.62
N LEU A 180 10.84 15.21 8.21
CA LEU A 180 10.62 16.62 8.55
C LEU A 180 11.66 17.10 9.58
N ASP A 181 11.99 16.29 10.60
CA ASP A 181 13.07 16.57 11.54
C ASP A 181 14.44 16.68 10.83
N GLY A 182 14.75 15.73 9.94
CA GLY A 182 15.98 15.79 9.14
C GLY A 182 16.07 17.05 8.29
N LEU A 183 14.97 17.47 7.66
CA LEU A 183 14.89 18.71 6.88
C LEU A 183 15.06 19.96 7.77
N LEU A 184 14.45 19.99 8.96
CA LEU A 184 14.69 21.07 9.93
C LEU A 184 16.16 21.19 10.28
N ARG A 185 16.85 20.08 10.53
CA ARG A 185 18.28 20.07 10.85
C ARG A 185 19.14 20.54 9.66
N CYS A 186 18.77 20.15 8.43
CA CYS A 186 19.43 20.66 7.22
C CYS A 186 19.36 22.18 7.10
N VAL A 187 18.20 22.77 7.43
CA VAL A 187 17.95 24.22 7.30
C VAL A 187 18.46 25.02 8.49
N ASN A 188 18.26 24.53 9.72
CA ASN A 188 18.54 25.27 10.95
C ASN A 188 19.95 25.06 11.47
N GLU A 189 20.50 23.86 11.28
CA GLU A 189 21.80 23.45 11.84
C GLU A 189 22.87 23.31 10.75
N GLY A 190 22.49 23.38 9.48
CA GLY A 190 23.40 23.18 8.36
C GLY A 190 23.81 21.73 8.16
N LEU A 191 22.99 20.77 8.63
CA LEU A 191 23.24 19.34 8.40
C LEU A 191 23.43 19.08 6.89
N ARG A 192 24.44 18.27 6.58
CA ARG A 192 24.71 17.72 5.25
C ARG A 192 24.86 16.22 5.39
N THR A 193 24.44 15.47 4.38
CA THR A 193 24.37 14.01 4.49
C THR A 193 25.24 13.29 3.46
N ARG A 194 25.75 12.12 3.84
CA ARG A 194 26.16 11.07 2.90
C ARG A 194 25.05 10.04 2.80
N ARG A 195 24.80 9.57 1.58
CA ARG A 195 23.76 8.61 1.28
C ARG A 195 24.35 7.42 0.56
N VAL A 196 23.90 6.23 0.92
CA VAL A 196 24.25 4.98 0.25
C VAL A 196 22.97 4.20 0.05
N LEU A 197 22.72 3.74 -1.18
CA LEU A 197 21.64 2.82 -1.47
C LEU A 197 22.22 1.56 -2.09
N LEU A 198 21.88 0.41 -1.51
CA LEU A 198 22.17 -0.91 -2.09
C LEU A 198 20.86 -1.58 -2.49
N ASN A 199 20.81 -2.04 -3.74
CA ASN A 199 19.77 -2.92 -4.24
C ASN A 199 20.45 -3.98 -5.11
N GLU A 200 20.33 -5.25 -4.69
CA GLU A 200 20.98 -6.39 -5.35
C GLU A 200 19.96 -7.33 -6.00
N GLY A 201 18.72 -6.86 -6.20
CA GLY A 201 17.66 -7.61 -6.89
C GLY A 201 17.15 -8.84 -6.11
N ILE A 202 17.27 -8.82 -4.78
CA ILE A 202 16.83 -9.94 -3.93
C ILE A 202 15.31 -9.88 -3.79
N ILE A 203 14.61 -10.87 -4.33
CA ILE A 203 13.16 -10.95 -4.24
C ILE A 203 12.73 -11.55 -2.90
N LEU A 204 11.98 -10.77 -2.13
CA LEU A 204 11.31 -11.19 -0.91
C LEU A 204 9.80 -11.27 -1.16
N PRO A 205 9.15 -12.43 -0.97
CA PRO A 205 7.71 -12.53 -1.05
C PRO A 205 6.99 -11.64 -0.03
N SER A 206 6.12 -10.73 -0.47
CA SER A 206 5.48 -9.75 0.42
C SER A 206 4.54 -10.37 1.47
N ILE A 207 4.12 -11.63 1.29
CA ILE A 207 3.30 -12.34 2.28
C ILE A 207 3.98 -12.47 3.64
N ASN A 208 5.31 -12.66 3.68
CA ASN A 208 6.03 -12.84 4.94
C ASN A 208 6.79 -11.59 5.39
N MET A 209 6.41 -10.41 4.90
CA MET A 209 7.01 -9.11 5.29
C MET A 209 6.45 -8.52 6.60
N ARG A 210 5.75 -9.31 7.42
CA ARG A 210 5.21 -8.81 8.70
C ARG A 210 6.34 -8.43 9.65
N THR A 211 6.22 -7.28 10.28
CA THR A 211 7.22 -6.76 11.25
C THR A 211 6.91 -7.16 12.70
N ALA A 212 5.87 -7.96 12.90
CA ALA A 212 5.58 -8.57 14.20
C ALA A 212 6.76 -9.44 14.68
N PRO A 213 7.04 -9.48 15.99
CA PRO A 213 8.16 -10.26 16.54
C PRO A 213 8.19 -11.71 16.05
N GLY A 214 9.38 -12.17 15.69
CA GLY A 214 9.63 -13.55 15.21
C GLY A 214 9.58 -13.75 13.69
N GLY A 215 9.21 -12.73 12.91
CA GLY A 215 9.27 -12.77 11.44
C GLY A 215 10.63 -12.32 10.86
N PRO A 216 10.92 -12.64 9.59
CA PRO A 216 12.19 -12.26 8.96
C PRO A 216 12.28 -10.74 8.72
N MET A 217 11.18 -10.06 8.40
CA MET A 217 11.18 -8.59 8.28
C MET A 217 11.42 -7.90 9.63
N HIS A 218 10.89 -8.45 10.73
CA HIS A 218 11.21 -7.97 12.08
C HIS A 218 12.72 -8.06 12.38
N ALA A 219 13.36 -9.15 11.96
CA ALA A 219 14.81 -9.31 12.13
C ALA A 219 15.61 -8.33 11.25
N LEU A 220 15.11 -7.97 10.06
CA LEU A 220 15.71 -6.92 9.22
C LEU A 220 15.57 -5.54 9.85
N GLU A 221 14.39 -5.19 10.38
CA GLU A 221 14.18 -3.94 11.11
C GLU A 221 15.08 -3.84 12.34
N GLN A 222 15.28 -4.94 13.08
CA GLN A 222 16.22 -4.96 14.20
C GLN A 222 17.66 -4.75 13.72
N ALA A 223 18.07 -5.40 12.63
CA ALA A 223 19.40 -5.22 12.05
C ALA A 223 19.64 -3.78 11.58
N ALA A 224 18.61 -3.12 11.03
CA ALA A 224 18.64 -1.71 10.68
C ALA A 224 18.86 -0.84 11.91
N ARG A 225 18.07 -1.01 12.97
CA ARG A 225 18.25 -0.27 14.24
C ARG A 225 19.63 -0.49 14.86
N ASP A 226 20.13 -1.72 14.85
CA ASP A 226 21.46 -2.07 15.36
C ASP A 226 22.60 -1.50 14.49
N ALA A 227 22.32 -1.11 13.25
CA ALA A 227 23.26 -0.47 12.33
C ALA A 227 23.16 1.06 12.35
N THR A 228 22.05 1.62 12.87
CA THR A 228 21.86 3.06 13.08
C THR A 228 22.62 3.53 14.31
N VAL A 229 23.94 3.62 14.17
CA VAL A 229 24.85 4.13 15.19
C VAL A 229 25.61 5.33 14.65
N ASP A 230 25.77 6.34 15.49
CA ASP A 230 26.48 7.58 15.16
C ASP A 230 27.86 7.28 14.49
N PRO A 231 28.17 7.86 13.31
CA PRO A 231 27.49 8.99 12.63
C PRO A 231 26.35 8.63 11.66
N VAL A 232 25.89 7.38 11.61
CA VAL A 232 24.74 6.95 10.81
C VAL A 232 23.45 7.47 11.46
N LEU A 233 22.68 8.25 10.71
CA LEU A 233 21.45 8.90 11.17
C LEU A 233 20.22 8.03 10.95
N ASP A 234 20.14 7.34 9.83
CA ASP A 234 19.04 6.44 9.50
C ASP A 234 19.51 5.27 8.63
N VAL A 235 18.96 4.09 8.91
CA VAL A 235 19.06 2.90 8.06
C VAL A 235 17.64 2.45 7.77
N SER A 236 17.25 2.50 6.51
CA SER A 236 15.92 2.16 6.02
C SER A 236 15.99 0.89 5.17
N VAL A 237 15.16 -0.09 5.52
CA VAL A 237 15.04 -1.37 4.80
C VAL A 237 13.75 -1.37 4.00
N PHE A 238 13.88 -1.57 2.69
CA PHE A 238 12.77 -1.82 1.81
C PHE A 238 12.69 -3.31 1.54
N GLY A 239 11.53 -3.92 1.77
CA GLY A 239 11.25 -5.29 1.36
C GLY A 239 11.13 -5.46 -0.15
N GLY A 240 10.78 -4.37 -0.86
CA GLY A 240 10.48 -4.37 -2.28
C GLY A 240 9.08 -4.89 -2.59
N PHE A 241 8.64 -4.67 -3.82
CA PHE A 241 7.34 -5.11 -4.31
C PHE A 241 7.54 -5.95 -5.58
N PRO A 242 7.53 -7.29 -5.48
CA PRO A 242 7.83 -8.15 -6.61
C PRO A 242 6.94 -7.91 -7.83
N TYR A 243 5.70 -7.50 -7.61
CA TYR A 243 4.73 -7.34 -8.69
C TYR A 243 4.94 -6.09 -9.55
N SER A 244 5.87 -5.19 -9.22
CA SER A 244 6.18 -4.04 -10.09
C SER A 244 6.89 -4.45 -11.39
N ASP A 245 7.62 -5.57 -11.41
CA ASP A 245 8.38 -6.05 -12.58
C ASP A 245 9.21 -4.94 -13.26
N THR A 246 10.03 -4.25 -12.47
CA THR A 246 11.01 -3.23 -12.90
C THR A 246 12.43 -3.70 -12.67
N ALA A 247 13.43 -3.07 -13.32
CA ALA A 247 14.84 -3.40 -13.10
C ALA A 247 15.32 -3.21 -11.65
N ALA A 248 14.62 -2.38 -10.87
CA ALA A 248 14.92 -2.14 -9.45
C ALA A 248 14.10 -3.05 -8.51
N THR A 249 13.34 -4.02 -9.03
CA THR A 249 12.53 -4.92 -8.22
C THR A 249 13.41 -5.74 -7.29
N GLY A 250 13.23 -5.55 -5.98
CA GLY A 250 13.98 -6.27 -4.95
C GLY A 250 14.13 -5.46 -3.67
N ALA A 251 14.51 -6.17 -2.61
CA ALA A 251 14.81 -5.57 -1.34
C ALA A 251 16.05 -4.65 -1.44
N SER A 252 16.00 -3.54 -0.72
CA SER A 252 17.05 -2.53 -0.75
C SER A 252 17.30 -1.91 0.63
N VAL A 253 18.47 -1.30 0.79
CA VAL A 253 18.87 -0.60 2.01
C VAL A 253 19.30 0.81 1.66
N PHE A 254 18.63 1.82 2.21
CA PHE A 254 19.02 3.22 2.13
C PHE A 254 19.61 3.64 3.46
N VAL A 255 20.85 4.13 3.47
CA VAL A 255 21.52 4.68 4.64
C VAL A 255 21.80 6.16 4.47
N VAL A 256 21.53 6.94 5.51
CA VAL A 256 21.86 8.36 5.64
C VAL A 256 22.83 8.54 6.82
N SER A 257 23.96 9.22 6.62
CA SER A 257 24.89 9.60 7.69
C SER A 257 25.24 11.09 7.67
N ASP A 258 25.69 11.62 8.80
CA ASP A 258 26.15 13.01 8.92
C ASP A 258 27.48 13.21 8.16
N ALA A 259 27.47 14.02 7.11
CA ALA A 259 28.63 14.24 6.25
C ALA A 259 29.79 14.97 6.95
N HIS A 260 29.55 15.71 8.04
CA HIS A 260 30.65 16.31 8.80
C HIS A 260 31.44 15.23 9.56
N ARG A 261 30.75 14.18 10.00
CA ARG A 261 31.31 13.12 10.84
C ARG A 261 31.63 11.83 10.08
N ASP A 262 31.08 11.69 8.88
CA ASP A 262 31.34 10.63 7.91
C ASP A 262 31.63 11.25 6.53
N PRO A 263 32.70 12.06 6.37
CA PRO A 263 32.94 12.83 5.15
C PRO A 263 33.09 11.98 3.90
N ASP A 264 33.55 10.74 4.03
CA ASP A 264 33.72 9.81 2.92
C ASP A 264 32.55 8.83 2.76
N GLY A 265 31.57 8.81 3.68
CA GLY A 265 30.45 7.85 3.65
C GLY A 265 30.86 6.41 4.02
N LEU A 266 31.97 6.22 4.73
CA LEU A 266 32.47 4.89 5.11
C LEU A 266 31.55 4.22 6.13
N ALA A 267 31.04 4.97 7.11
CA ALA A 267 30.10 4.45 8.08
C ALA A 267 28.77 4.08 7.41
N ALA A 268 28.28 4.95 6.51
CA ALA A 268 27.07 4.66 5.72
C ALA A 268 27.22 3.39 4.87
N ARG A 269 28.34 3.22 4.15
CA ARG A 269 28.61 2.01 3.36
C ARG A 269 28.68 0.75 4.21
N ALA A 270 29.34 0.82 5.37
CA ALA A 270 29.46 -0.32 6.29
C ALA A 270 28.08 -0.75 6.84
N ALA A 271 27.24 0.21 7.24
CA ALA A 271 25.88 -0.06 7.70
C ALA A 271 25.01 -0.65 6.58
N ALA A 272 25.06 -0.06 5.37
CA ALA A 272 24.31 -0.56 4.22
C ALA A 272 24.69 -2.01 3.89
N ARG A 273 25.99 -2.30 3.85
CA ARG A 273 26.51 -3.65 3.59
C ARG A 273 26.08 -4.64 4.66
N LYS A 274 26.22 -4.30 5.94
CA LYS A 274 25.82 -5.14 7.08
C LYS A 274 24.36 -5.56 6.98
N VAL A 275 23.47 -4.64 6.65
CA VAL A 275 22.03 -4.92 6.54
C VAL A 275 21.70 -5.66 5.25
N MET A 276 22.33 -5.34 4.11
CA MET A 276 22.13 -6.09 2.88
C MET A 276 22.62 -7.55 2.99
N ASP A 277 23.72 -7.80 3.70
CA ASP A 277 24.17 -9.18 3.99
C ASP A 277 23.15 -9.93 4.87
N ARG A 278 22.46 -9.21 5.76
CA ARG A 278 21.36 -9.79 6.53
C ARG A 278 20.13 -10.11 5.67
N ILE A 279 19.83 -9.29 4.65
CA ILE A 279 18.80 -9.58 3.64
C ILE A 279 19.13 -10.88 2.92
N HIS A 280 20.35 -11.04 2.40
CA HIS A 280 20.80 -12.30 1.79
C HIS A 280 20.61 -13.50 2.71
N ALA A 281 21.05 -13.38 3.97
CA ALA A 281 20.96 -14.47 4.94
C ALA A 281 19.51 -14.87 5.28
N LEU A 282 18.55 -13.95 5.18
CA LEU A 282 17.14 -14.18 5.51
C LEU A 282 16.25 -14.43 4.29
N ALA A 283 16.73 -14.24 3.06
CA ALA A 283 15.90 -14.28 1.86
C ALA A 283 15.08 -15.57 1.72
N ALA A 284 15.65 -16.72 2.10
CA ALA A 284 14.95 -18.00 2.09
C ALA A 284 13.79 -18.07 3.12
N ASP A 285 13.92 -17.40 4.26
CA ASP A 285 12.93 -17.41 5.35
C ASP A 285 11.65 -16.62 4.97
N PHE A 286 11.72 -15.74 3.97
CA PHE A 286 10.54 -15.08 3.43
C PHE A 286 9.67 -16.00 2.56
N ARG A 287 10.23 -17.11 2.05
CA ARG A 287 9.50 -18.07 1.22
C ARG A 287 8.67 -18.98 2.12
N MET A 288 7.36 -18.92 1.93
CA MET A 288 6.40 -19.78 2.63
C MET A 288 5.51 -20.50 1.64
N ARG A 289 4.90 -21.61 2.06
CA ARG A 289 3.85 -22.28 1.30
C ARG A 289 2.50 -21.94 1.91
N LEU A 290 1.57 -21.51 1.09
CA LEU A 290 0.18 -21.32 1.49
C LEU A 290 -0.67 -22.52 1.04
N PRO A 291 -1.75 -22.84 1.77
CA PRO A 291 -2.77 -23.79 1.31
C PRO A 291 -3.47 -23.26 0.06
N THR A 292 -4.04 -24.18 -0.72
CA THR A 292 -5.00 -23.80 -1.77
C THR A 292 -6.27 -23.21 -1.16
N PRO A 293 -7.10 -22.50 -1.94
CA PRO A 293 -8.38 -22.00 -1.43
C PRO A 293 -9.28 -23.10 -0.84
N GLU A 294 -9.31 -24.29 -1.45
CA GLU A 294 -10.08 -25.44 -0.97
C GLU A 294 -9.55 -25.95 0.37
N GLU A 295 -8.24 -26.12 0.49
CA GLU A 295 -7.58 -26.55 1.73
C GLU A 295 -7.83 -25.55 2.86
N ALA A 296 -7.75 -24.24 2.57
CA ALA A 296 -7.96 -23.18 3.54
C ALA A 296 -9.42 -23.11 4.02
N VAL A 297 -10.40 -23.18 3.11
CA VAL A 297 -11.82 -23.21 3.46
C VAL A 297 -12.16 -24.47 4.25
N ALA A 298 -11.67 -25.64 3.85
CA ALA A 298 -11.87 -26.89 4.58
C ALA A 298 -11.28 -26.81 6.00
N ALA A 299 -10.06 -26.30 6.15
CA ALA A 299 -9.43 -26.10 7.46
C ALA A 299 -10.21 -25.12 8.33
N ALA A 300 -10.75 -24.04 7.75
CA ALA A 300 -11.55 -23.07 8.48
C ALA A 300 -12.86 -23.67 9.01
N LEU A 301 -13.55 -24.46 8.19
CA LEU A 301 -14.80 -25.14 8.58
C LEU A 301 -14.57 -26.27 9.59
N ALA A 302 -13.42 -26.95 9.52
CA ALA A 302 -13.05 -28.00 10.47
C ALA A 302 -12.52 -27.45 11.81
N SER A 303 -12.18 -26.16 11.89
CA SER A 303 -11.62 -25.56 13.11
C SER A 303 -12.58 -25.66 14.29
N THR A 304 -12.07 -26.06 15.45
CA THR A 304 -12.82 -26.12 16.72
C THR A 304 -12.61 -24.88 17.59
N LYS A 305 -11.77 -23.94 17.15
CA LYS A 305 -11.51 -22.69 17.89
C LYS A 305 -12.79 -21.86 17.96
N PRO A 306 -13.15 -21.32 19.15
CA PRO A 306 -14.33 -20.47 19.30
C PRO A 306 -14.11 -19.12 18.61
N GLY A 307 -15.16 -18.60 17.96
CA GLY A 307 -15.15 -17.26 17.36
C GLY A 307 -14.96 -17.25 15.84
N LEU A 308 -14.58 -16.08 15.32
CA LEU A 308 -14.42 -15.85 13.89
C LEU A 308 -13.15 -16.50 13.35
N ILE A 309 -13.26 -17.22 12.23
CA ILE A 309 -12.10 -17.66 11.44
C ILE A 309 -12.12 -16.89 10.13
N ALA A 310 -10.99 -16.29 9.78
CA ALA A 310 -10.82 -15.63 8.50
C ALA A 310 -10.02 -16.51 7.53
N VAL A 311 -10.44 -16.56 6.28
CA VAL A 311 -9.66 -17.07 5.15
C VAL A 311 -9.34 -15.89 4.25
N THR A 312 -8.05 -15.64 4.02
CA THR A 312 -7.57 -14.46 3.29
C THR A 312 -6.93 -14.86 1.98
N ASP A 313 -7.52 -14.41 0.87
CA ASP A 313 -7.00 -14.58 -0.48
C ASP A 313 -5.95 -13.52 -0.77
N SER A 314 -4.69 -13.96 -0.77
CA SER A 314 -3.55 -13.08 -1.03
C SER A 314 -3.38 -12.73 -2.50
N GLY A 315 -3.87 -13.59 -3.41
CA GLY A 315 -3.68 -13.48 -4.85
C GLY A 315 -4.41 -12.30 -5.49
N ASP A 316 -5.43 -11.80 -4.82
CA ASP A 316 -6.25 -10.68 -5.27
C ASP A 316 -6.47 -9.65 -4.16
N ASN A 317 -5.44 -9.44 -3.34
CA ASN A 317 -5.41 -8.39 -2.34
C ASN A 317 -5.44 -7.00 -3.01
N PRO A 318 -6.46 -6.15 -2.75
CA PRO A 318 -6.53 -4.81 -3.33
C PRO A 318 -5.32 -3.93 -3.03
N LEU A 319 -4.71 -4.08 -1.84
CA LEU A 319 -3.49 -3.37 -1.43
C LEU A 319 -2.20 -4.03 -1.97
N SER A 320 -2.31 -4.74 -3.09
CA SER A 320 -1.19 -5.26 -3.89
C SER A 320 -1.55 -5.25 -5.39
N GLY A 321 -2.53 -4.44 -5.79
CA GLY A 321 -3.00 -4.36 -7.18
C GLY A 321 -4.06 -5.40 -7.57
N GLY A 322 -4.63 -6.12 -6.61
CA GLY A 322 -5.78 -6.99 -6.84
C GLY A 322 -7.00 -6.19 -7.29
N GLY A 323 -7.68 -6.68 -8.33
CA GLY A 323 -8.90 -6.05 -8.86
C GLY A 323 -10.14 -6.31 -8.01
N GLY A 324 -10.06 -7.23 -7.04
CA GLY A 324 -11.22 -7.63 -6.25
C GLY A 324 -12.23 -8.43 -7.07
N ASP A 325 -11.80 -9.13 -8.12
CA ASP A 325 -12.70 -9.90 -9.00
C ASP A 325 -12.30 -11.35 -9.28
N THR A 326 -11.13 -11.81 -8.83
CA THR A 326 -10.74 -13.21 -9.05
C THR A 326 -11.70 -14.17 -8.32
N PRO A 327 -12.07 -15.31 -8.94
CA PRO A 327 -13.13 -16.16 -8.40
C PRO A 327 -12.64 -17.27 -7.47
N GLY A 328 -11.34 -17.59 -7.43
CA GLY A 328 -10.81 -18.83 -6.84
C GLY A 328 -11.28 -19.12 -5.41
N LEU A 329 -11.14 -18.16 -4.48
CA LEU A 329 -11.63 -18.36 -3.10
C LEU A 329 -13.16 -18.49 -3.02
N PHE A 330 -13.90 -17.77 -3.87
CA PHE A 330 -15.35 -17.86 -3.89
C PHE A 330 -15.84 -19.19 -4.46
N GLN A 331 -15.18 -19.72 -5.49
CA GLN A 331 -15.44 -21.06 -6.04
C GLN A 331 -15.27 -22.14 -4.97
N ALA A 332 -14.14 -22.13 -4.26
CA ALA A 332 -13.88 -23.06 -3.15
C ALA A 332 -14.95 -22.96 -2.05
N LEU A 333 -15.37 -21.73 -1.71
CA LEU A 333 -16.42 -21.48 -0.73
C LEU A 333 -17.78 -22.04 -1.18
N MET A 334 -18.15 -21.82 -2.43
CA MET A 334 -19.41 -22.31 -3.02
C MET A 334 -19.43 -23.84 -3.10
N ALA A 335 -18.30 -24.47 -3.45
CA ALA A 335 -18.15 -25.92 -3.45
C ALA A 335 -18.29 -26.52 -2.04
N ALA A 336 -17.76 -25.84 -1.01
CA ALA A 336 -17.82 -26.28 0.38
C ALA A 336 -19.22 -26.18 1.02
N ARG A 337 -20.13 -25.36 0.44
CA ARG A 337 -21.51 -25.16 0.91
C ARG A 337 -21.62 -24.93 2.43
N PRO A 338 -21.02 -23.86 2.98
CA PRO A 338 -20.90 -23.69 4.43
C PRO A 338 -22.27 -23.55 5.11
N GLY A 339 -22.59 -24.46 6.03
CA GLY A 339 -23.80 -24.42 6.87
C GLY A 339 -23.72 -23.49 8.09
N VAL A 340 -22.76 -22.56 8.11
CA VAL A 340 -22.47 -21.66 9.23
C VAL A 340 -22.48 -20.21 8.78
N PRO A 341 -22.77 -19.22 9.65
CA PRO A 341 -22.78 -17.81 9.28
C PRO A 341 -21.46 -17.39 8.61
N THR A 342 -21.54 -17.05 7.33
CA THR A 342 -20.38 -16.84 6.45
C THR A 342 -20.54 -15.54 5.66
N LEU A 343 -19.44 -14.81 5.51
CA LEU A 343 -19.34 -13.66 4.63
C LEU A 343 -18.18 -13.85 3.63
N PHE A 344 -18.42 -13.49 2.37
CA PHE A 344 -17.37 -13.20 1.39
C PHE A 344 -17.26 -11.68 1.19
N ALA A 345 -16.07 -11.11 1.44
CA ALA A 345 -15.78 -9.68 1.37
C ALA A 345 -14.50 -9.44 0.54
N SER A 346 -14.60 -9.04 -0.72
CA SER A 346 -15.79 -8.67 -1.50
C SER A 346 -15.50 -8.84 -2.98
N PHE A 347 -16.51 -8.63 -3.82
CA PHE A 347 -16.31 -8.40 -5.26
C PHE A 347 -16.40 -6.92 -5.59
N ALA A 348 -15.50 -6.41 -6.43
CA ALA A 348 -15.65 -5.10 -7.07
C ALA A 348 -16.32 -5.28 -8.44
N ASP A 349 -17.65 -5.16 -8.47
CA ASP A 349 -18.43 -5.31 -9.69
C ASP A 349 -19.55 -4.24 -9.79
N PRO A 350 -19.30 -3.14 -10.50
CA PRO A 350 -20.29 -2.08 -10.64
C PRO A 350 -21.56 -2.52 -11.39
N LEU A 351 -21.50 -3.55 -12.24
CA LEU A 351 -22.69 -4.04 -12.95
C LEU A 351 -23.61 -4.82 -12.02
N THR A 352 -23.05 -5.70 -11.17
CA THR A 352 -23.85 -6.38 -10.14
C THR A 352 -24.42 -5.40 -9.12
N VAL A 353 -23.67 -4.36 -8.72
CA VAL A 353 -24.21 -3.30 -7.85
C VAL A 353 -25.38 -2.58 -8.53
N GLN A 354 -25.24 -2.19 -9.80
CA GLN A 354 -26.32 -1.54 -10.54
C GLN A 354 -27.57 -2.43 -10.60
N ALA A 355 -27.42 -3.71 -10.98
CA ALA A 355 -28.51 -4.66 -11.05
C ALA A 355 -29.20 -4.87 -9.68
N ALA A 356 -28.42 -4.96 -8.60
CA ALA A 356 -28.96 -5.09 -7.25
C ALA A 356 -29.78 -3.85 -6.84
N ARG A 357 -29.36 -2.65 -7.24
CA ARG A 357 -30.10 -1.41 -6.97
C ARG A 357 -31.39 -1.31 -7.79
N GLU A 358 -31.35 -1.72 -9.06
CA GLU A 358 -32.52 -1.73 -9.94
C GLU A 358 -33.57 -2.73 -9.47
N ALA A 359 -33.13 -3.91 -8.99
CA ALA A 359 -34.02 -4.89 -8.38
C ALA A 359 -34.59 -4.39 -7.04
N GLY A 360 -33.75 -3.82 -6.18
CA GLY A 360 -34.14 -3.32 -4.86
C GLY A 360 -34.10 -4.38 -3.75
N VAL A 361 -34.10 -3.92 -2.51
CA VAL A 361 -33.99 -4.77 -1.31
C VAL A 361 -35.16 -5.76 -1.23
N GLY A 362 -34.84 -7.01 -0.91
CA GLY A 362 -35.78 -8.13 -0.83
C GLY A 362 -36.05 -8.83 -2.16
N GLN A 363 -35.60 -8.28 -3.30
CA GLN A 363 -35.75 -8.91 -4.60
C GLN A 363 -34.61 -9.88 -4.91
N THR A 364 -34.89 -10.82 -5.81
CA THR A 364 -33.91 -11.81 -6.31
C THR A 364 -33.26 -11.30 -7.58
N LEU A 365 -31.96 -11.52 -7.73
CA LEU A 365 -31.19 -11.24 -8.94
C LEU A 365 -30.38 -12.46 -9.35
N ALA A 366 -30.31 -12.68 -10.66
CA ALA A 366 -29.39 -13.61 -11.29
C ALA A 366 -28.16 -12.84 -11.77
N THR A 367 -26.96 -13.25 -11.34
CA THR A 367 -25.71 -12.63 -11.80
C THR A 367 -24.57 -13.65 -11.80
N THR A 368 -23.42 -13.25 -12.34
CA THR A 368 -22.17 -14.01 -12.24
C THR A 368 -21.18 -13.19 -11.43
N LEU A 369 -20.65 -13.76 -10.36
CA LEU A 369 -19.69 -13.10 -9.49
C LEU A 369 -18.25 -13.49 -9.84
N GLY A 370 -17.40 -12.48 -10.02
CA GLY A 370 -15.98 -12.61 -10.36
C GLY A 370 -15.69 -12.88 -11.84
N ALA A 371 -14.40 -12.92 -12.18
CA ALA A 371 -13.85 -13.13 -13.52
C ALA A 371 -14.27 -12.08 -14.56
N ARG A 372 -14.45 -10.83 -14.11
CA ARG A 372 -14.78 -9.72 -15.01
C ARG A 372 -13.53 -9.20 -15.70
N ASN A 373 -12.43 -9.07 -14.97
CA ASN A 373 -11.15 -8.61 -15.46
C ASN A 373 -10.12 -9.71 -15.16
N GLY A 374 -9.65 -10.40 -16.20
CA GLY A 374 -8.65 -11.47 -16.06
C GLY A 374 -9.25 -12.87 -16.01
N LEU A 375 -9.93 -13.30 -17.07
CA LEU A 375 -10.48 -14.65 -17.25
C LEU A 375 -9.45 -15.78 -17.07
N HIS A 376 -8.16 -15.49 -17.20
CA HIS A 376 -7.07 -16.46 -16.98
C HIS A 376 -6.86 -16.79 -15.49
N PHE A 377 -7.47 -16.05 -14.56
CA PHE A 377 -7.47 -16.36 -13.13
C PHE A 377 -8.65 -17.26 -12.69
N GLY A 378 -9.52 -17.66 -13.61
CA GLY A 378 -10.61 -18.61 -13.38
C GLY A 378 -11.97 -18.09 -13.84
N ASP A 379 -12.96 -19.00 -13.86
CA ASP A 379 -14.32 -18.70 -14.31
C ASP A 379 -15.19 -18.03 -13.23
N GLY A 380 -16.01 -17.07 -13.64
CA GLY A 380 -16.99 -16.44 -12.74
C GLY A 380 -18.02 -17.44 -12.25
N VAL A 381 -18.63 -17.18 -11.10
CA VAL A 381 -19.60 -18.08 -10.46
C VAL A 381 -21.02 -17.58 -10.67
N PRO A 382 -21.86 -18.27 -11.46
CA PRO A 382 -23.28 -17.93 -11.60
C PRO A 382 -24.02 -18.14 -10.28
N VAL A 383 -24.80 -17.16 -9.85
CA VAL A 383 -25.59 -17.20 -8.61
C VAL A 383 -26.99 -16.63 -8.81
N GLN A 384 -27.93 -17.15 -8.03
CA GLN A 384 -29.16 -16.46 -7.68
C GLN A 384 -28.99 -15.92 -6.27
N ALA A 385 -29.32 -14.64 -6.05
CA ALA A 385 -29.12 -14.00 -4.77
C ALA A 385 -30.23 -13.00 -4.44
N ILE A 386 -30.52 -12.86 -3.14
CA ILE A 386 -31.46 -11.87 -2.63
C ILE A 386 -30.70 -10.64 -2.16
N VAL A 387 -31.14 -9.46 -2.59
CA VAL A 387 -30.58 -8.17 -2.13
C VAL A 387 -31.00 -7.93 -0.69
N GLU A 388 -30.08 -8.00 0.26
CA GLU A 388 -30.39 -7.74 1.68
C GLU A 388 -30.18 -6.28 2.06
N ARG A 389 -29.24 -5.60 1.40
CA ARG A 389 -28.89 -4.21 1.73
C ARG A 389 -28.26 -3.51 0.54
N LEU A 390 -28.47 -2.20 0.46
CA LEU A 390 -27.81 -1.28 -0.45
C LEU A 390 -27.18 -0.14 0.37
N THR A 391 -26.00 0.35 -0.02
CA THR A 391 -25.33 1.49 0.64
C THR A 391 -24.74 2.45 -0.39
N ASP A 392 -24.38 3.66 0.04
CA ASP A 392 -23.71 4.68 -0.77
C ASP A 392 -22.18 4.55 -0.78
N GLY A 393 -21.62 3.63 0.01
CA GLY A 393 -20.22 3.28 -0.02
C GLY A 393 -19.26 4.13 0.78
N THR A 394 -19.73 5.10 1.57
CA THR A 394 -18.84 6.01 2.30
C THR A 394 -18.69 5.58 3.75
N PHE A 395 -17.44 5.45 4.22
CA PHE A 395 -17.14 5.08 5.60
C PHE A 395 -15.86 5.75 6.09
N LEU A 396 -15.74 5.90 7.41
CA LEU A 396 -14.56 6.42 8.07
C LEU A 396 -13.80 5.26 8.70
N ASN A 397 -12.52 5.09 8.39
CA ASN A 397 -11.72 4.03 8.98
C ASN A 397 -11.67 4.14 10.51
N THR A 398 -11.88 3.01 11.18
CA THR A 398 -11.89 2.89 12.65
C THR A 398 -10.82 1.95 13.18
N GLY A 399 -10.24 1.13 12.32
CA GLY A 399 -9.11 0.27 12.60
C GLY A 399 -7.80 1.06 12.70
N PRO A 400 -6.70 0.41 13.13
CA PRO A 400 -5.44 1.10 13.40
C PRO A 400 -4.77 1.70 12.15
N MET A 401 -4.94 1.07 11.00
CA MET A 401 -4.37 1.58 9.76
C MET A 401 -5.25 2.70 9.21
N GLN A 402 -4.66 3.87 9.00
CA GLN A 402 -5.35 5.04 8.41
C GLN A 402 -6.62 5.42 9.20
N THR A 403 -6.59 5.31 10.53
CA THR A 403 -7.71 5.70 11.40
C THR A 403 -8.15 7.13 11.11
N GLY A 404 -9.46 7.35 10.97
CA GLY A 404 -10.01 8.67 10.68
C GLY A 404 -9.91 9.12 9.22
N VAL A 405 -9.39 8.27 8.32
CA VAL A 405 -9.41 8.55 6.88
C VAL A 405 -10.74 8.10 6.27
N GLU A 406 -11.39 8.97 5.50
CA GLU A 406 -12.60 8.63 4.75
C GLU A 406 -12.25 7.72 3.56
N ARG A 407 -13.03 6.66 3.38
CA ARG A 407 -12.94 5.72 2.28
C ARG A 407 -14.27 5.61 1.55
N ARG A 408 -14.17 5.35 0.25
CA ARG A 408 -15.33 5.25 -0.66
C ARG A 408 -15.20 4.03 -1.53
N CYS A 409 -16.12 3.08 -1.40
CA CYS A 409 -16.23 1.92 -2.29
C CYS A 409 -17.26 2.12 -3.42
N GLY A 410 -17.82 3.33 -3.54
CA GLY A 410 -18.99 3.60 -4.38
C GLY A 410 -20.23 2.83 -3.90
N ASN A 411 -21.32 2.88 -4.65
CA ASN A 411 -22.53 2.15 -4.25
C ASN A 411 -22.19 0.67 -4.00
N SER A 412 -22.87 0.05 -3.04
CA SER A 412 -22.61 -1.34 -2.71
C SER A 412 -23.87 -2.10 -2.34
N ALA A 413 -23.78 -3.42 -2.42
CA ALA A 413 -24.86 -4.34 -2.08
C ALA A 413 -24.37 -5.47 -1.17
N VAL A 414 -25.24 -5.92 -0.27
CA VAL A 414 -25.10 -7.20 0.43
C VAL A 414 -26.07 -8.18 -0.22
N LEU A 415 -25.52 -9.28 -0.74
CA LEU A 415 -26.26 -10.33 -1.41
C LEU A 415 -26.28 -11.58 -0.56
N ARG A 416 -27.44 -12.18 -0.32
CA ARG A 416 -27.54 -13.52 0.28
C ARG A 416 -27.76 -14.55 -0.81
N ILE A 417 -26.90 -15.57 -0.86
CA ILE A 417 -26.92 -16.58 -1.91
C ILE A 417 -28.11 -17.53 -1.70
N GLU A 418 -28.92 -17.73 -2.74
CA GLU A 418 -30.01 -18.71 -2.69
C GLU A 418 -29.47 -20.14 -2.63
N GLY A 419 -30.11 -20.99 -1.82
CA GLY A 419 -29.63 -22.35 -1.56
C GLY A 419 -28.44 -22.45 -0.59
N LEU A 420 -27.89 -21.32 -0.11
CA LEU A 420 -26.87 -21.20 0.94
C LEU A 420 -27.21 -20.02 1.85
N THR A 421 -28.29 -20.15 2.64
CA THR A 421 -28.86 -19.04 3.41
C THR A 421 -27.91 -18.42 4.45
N SER A 422 -26.88 -19.16 4.85
CA SER A 422 -25.82 -18.72 5.75
C SER A 422 -24.69 -17.93 5.08
N LEU A 423 -24.65 -17.88 3.74
CA LEU A 423 -23.62 -17.19 2.96
C LEU A 423 -24.14 -15.84 2.44
N ARG A 424 -23.44 -14.78 2.84
CA ARG A 424 -23.58 -13.43 2.29
C ARG A 424 -22.33 -13.01 1.54
N VAL A 425 -22.51 -12.15 0.54
CA VAL A 425 -21.44 -11.59 -0.29
C VAL A 425 -21.60 -10.08 -0.33
N ILE A 426 -20.51 -9.35 -0.09
CA ILE A 426 -20.47 -7.91 -0.33
C ILE A 426 -20.00 -7.68 -1.77
N VAL A 427 -20.71 -6.82 -2.51
CA VAL A 427 -20.32 -6.36 -3.84
C VAL A 427 -20.27 -4.84 -3.84
N THR A 428 -19.18 -4.27 -4.35
CA THR A 428 -18.91 -2.82 -4.37
C THR A 428 -18.76 -2.32 -5.80
N GLU A 429 -19.06 -1.04 -6.03
CA GLU A 429 -18.90 -0.40 -7.34
C GLU A 429 -17.41 -0.20 -7.69
N ARG A 430 -16.57 -0.03 -6.67
CA ARG A 430 -15.14 0.25 -6.78
C ARG A 430 -14.33 -0.74 -5.97
N VAL A 431 -13.09 -0.93 -6.39
CA VAL A 431 -12.09 -1.69 -5.63
C VAL A 431 -11.85 -0.98 -4.30
N VAL A 432 -11.89 -1.73 -3.21
CA VAL A 432 -11.60 -1.27 -1.85
C VAL A 432 -11.04 -2.44 -1.04
N ALA A 433 -10.15 -2.16 -0.10
CA ALA A 433 -9.70 -3.18 0.85
C ALA A 433 -10.79 -3.43 1.91
N ALA A 434 -11.07 -4.71 2.18
CA ALA A 434 -11.97 -5.13 3.25
C ALA A 434 -11.19 -5.35 4.56
N ASP A 435 -10.35 -4.39 4.95
CA ASP A 435 -9.39 -4.49 6.05
C ASP A 435 -9.74 -3.63 7.27
N ASP A 436 -10.80 -2.81 7.20
CA ASP A 436 -11.29 -1.98 8.29
C ASP A 436 -12.67 -2.45 8.82
N PRO A 437 -12.91 -2.47 10.15
CA PRO A 437 -14.22 -2.80 10.72
C PRO A 437 -15.36 -1.91 10.21
N ALA A 438 -15.09 -0.64 9.88
CA ALA A 438 -16.07 0.30 9.36
C ALA A 438 -16.63 -0.13 8.00
N PHE A 439 -15.84 -0.83 7.17
CA PHE A 439 -16.32 -1.42 5.92
C PHE A 439 -17.45 -2.42 6.20
N TYR A 440 -17.30 -3.28 7.21
CA TYR A 440 -18.34 -4.23 7.58
C TYR A 440 -19.56 -3.55 8.22
N ALA A 441 -19.32 -2.55 9.08
CA ALA A 441 -20.38 -1.78 9.73
C ALA A 441 -21.28 -1.03 8.73
N LEU A 442 -20.69 -0.43 7.68
CA LEU A 442 -21.41 0.19 6.56
C LEU A 442 -22.46 -0.77 5.97
N HIS A 443 -22.07 -2.03 5.79
CA HIS A 443 -22.90 -3.12 5.25
C HIS A 443 -23.82 -3.78 6.31
N GLY A 444 -23.85 -3.27 7.54
CA GLY A 444 -24.65 -3.85 8.63
C GLY A 444 -24.18 -5.24 9.04
N ILE A 445 -22.93 -5.60 8.74
CA ILE A 445 -22.33 -6.85 9.16
C ILE A 445 -21.54 -6.63 10.43
N ASP A 446 -21.85 -7.43 11.44
CA ASP A 446 -21.05 -7.58 12.65
C ASP A 446 -20.15 -8.82 12.49
N PRO A 447 -18.83 -8.67 12.31
CA PRO A 447 -17.92 -9.81 12.20
C PRO A 447 -17.98 -10.76 13.40
N GLY A 448 -18.35 -10.28 14.60
CA GLY A 448 -18.49 -11.11 15.79
C GLY A 448 -19.66 -12.11 15.72
N LYS A 449 -20.59 -11.93 14.78
CA LYS A 449 -21.70 -12.86 14.51
C LYS A 449 -21.41 -13.84 13.38
N LEU A 450 -20.24 -13.74 12.75
CA LEU A 450 -19.80 -14.64 11.71
C LEU A 450 -19.01 -15.81 12.32
N ARG A 451 -19.15 -16.99 11.73
CA ARG A 451 -18.25 -18.12 11.96
C ARG A 451 -17.06 -18.07 11.01
N LEU A 452 -17.31 -17.71 9.76
CA LEU A 452 -16.34 -17.67 8.67
C LEU A 452 -16.38 -16.33 7.94
N LEU A 453 -15.22 -15.73 7.72
CA LEU A 453 -15.02 -14.55 6.88
C LEU A 453 -13.99 -14.89 5.79
N CYS A 454 -14.42 -14.97 4.55
CA CYS A 454 -13.54 -15.07 3.39
C CYS A 454 -13.30 -13.66 2.87
N ALA A 455 -12.04 -13.22 2.81
CA ALA A 455 -11.70 -11.87 2.38
C ALA A 455 -10.57 -11.84 1.37
N LYS A 456 -10.64 -10.91 0.42
CA LYS A 456 -9.55 -10.60 -0.51
C LYS A 456 -8.58 -9.66 0.19
N ALA A 457 -7.59 -10.22 0.85
CA ALA A 457 -6.72 -9.46 1.72
C ALA A 457 -5.41 -10.19 2.02
N LYS A 458 -4.42 -9.42 2.50
CA LYS A 458 -3.12 -9.94 2.90
C LYS A 458 -2.79 -9.50 4.34
N ASN A 459 -1.59 -8.99 4.56
CA ASN A 459 -1.10 -8.59 5.86
C ASN A 459 -1.88 -7.41 6.46
N HIS A 460 -2.25 -6.40 5.66
CA HIS A 460 -2.98 -5.20 6.11
C HIS A 460 -4.22 -5.53 6.95
N PHE A 461 -4.96 -6.57 6.56
CA PHE A 461 -6.12 -7.11 7.30
C PHE A 461 -5.83 -7.37 8.78
N ARG A 462 -4.61 -7.77 9.11
CA ARG A 462 -4.21 -8.11 10.49
C ARG A 462 -4.21 -6.91 11.41
N ALA A 463 -4.06 -5.68 10.90
CA ALA A 463 -4.10 -4.46 11.70
C ALA A 463 -5.39 -4.39 12.52
N ALA A 464 -6.53 -4.62 11.88
CA ALA A 464 -7.81 -4.65 12.56
C ALA A 464 -8.23 -6.05 13.01
N PHE A 465 -7.89 -7.11 12.29
CA PHE A 465 -8.53 -8.42 12.50
C PHE A 465 -7.73 -9.44 13.29
N ALA A 466 -6.43 -9.21 13.57
CA ALA A 466 -5.62 -10.19 14.33
C ALA A 466 -6.19 -10.51 15.72
N GLN A 467 -6.80 -9.53 16.40
CA GLN A 467 -7.44 -9.71 17.70
C GLN A 467 -8.95 -10.02 17.61
N ARG A 468 -9.55 -9.92 16.41
CA ARG A 468 -10.98 -10.19 16.17
C ARG A 468 -11.22 -11.61 15.66
N CYS A 469 -10.21 -12.22 15.07
CA CYS A 469 -10.24 -13.58 14.56
C CYS A 469 -9.53 -14.53 15.52
N ALA A 470 -10.14 -15.67 15.80
CA ALA A 470 -9.47 -16.77 16.51
C ALA A 470 -8.35 -17.41 15.67
N GLN A 471 -8.44 -17.25 14.35
CA GLN A 471 -7.42 -17.66 13.39
C GLN A 471 -7.62 -16.92 12.06
N ILE A 472 -6.51 -16.61 11.40
CA ILE A 472 -6.48 -16.15 10.01
C ILE A 472 -5.68 -17.20 9.23
N ILE A 473 -6.27 -17.72 8.15
CA ILE A 473 -5.68 -18.71 7.26
C ILE A 473 -5.49 -18.04 5.90
N ASP A 474 -4.26 -17.66 5.58
CA ASP A 474 -3.96 -17.12 4.24
C ASP A 474 -3.96 -18.27 3.23
N CYS A 475 -4.55 -18.06 2.06
CA CYS A 475 -4.47 -18.95 0.91
C CYS A 475 -3.91 -18.21 -0.30
N ASP A 476 -3.36 -18.98 -1.24
CA ASP A 476 -2.90 -18.46 -2.53
C ASP A 476 -3.90 -18.86 -3.63
N ALA A 477 -4.87 -17.99 -3.90
CA ALA A 477 -5.73 -18.16 -5.07
C ALA A 477 -5.04 -17.55 -6.31
N PRO A 478 -5.37 -18.00 -7.53
CA PRO A 478 -4.89 -17.36 -8.75
C PRO A 478 -5.27 -15.87 -8.80
N GLY A 479 -4.30 -15.01 -9.10
CA GLY A 479 -4.52 -13.58 -9.21
C GLY A 479 -3.24 -12.79 -9.45
N PRO A 480 -3.34 -11.47 -9.69
CA PRO A 480 -2.20 -10.62 -10.04
C PRO A 480 -1.21 -10.41 -8.88
N ALA A 481 -1.59 -10.75 -7.65
CA ALA A 481 -0.77 -10.65 -6.45
C ALA A 481 -0.48 -12.02 -5.81
N CYS A 482 -0.47 -13.09 -6.61
CA CYS A 482 -0.22 -14.45 -6.12
C CYS A 482 1.15 -14.60 -5.42
N LEU A 483 1.28 -15.60 -4.56
CA LEU A 483 2.54 -15.91 -3.90
C LEU A 483 3.49 -16.65 -4.84
N ASP A 484 2.97 -17.59 -5.63
CA ASP A 484 3.73 -18.25 -6.68
C ASP A 484 3.98 -17.29 -7.87
N LEU A 485 5.10 -16.58 -7.80
CA LEU A 485 5.53 -15.64 -8.83
C LEU A 485 5.88 -16.31 -10.16
N SER A 486 6.11 -17.64 -10.19
CA SER A 486 6.39 -18.36 -11.44
C SER A 486 5.17 -18.40 -12.38
N CYS A 487 3.97 -18.17 -11.83
CA CYS A 487 2.72 -18.08 -12.58
C CYS A 487 2.52 -16.74 -13.31
N LEU A 488 3.40 -15.75 -13.10
CA LEU A 488 3.28 -14.41 -13.68
C LEU A 488 4.30 -14.21 -14.82
N PRO A 489 3.94 -13.49 -15.90
CA PRO A 489 4.80 -13.32 -17.07
C PRO A 489 5.83 -12.19 -16.87
N PHE A 490 6.77 -12.36 -15.93
CA PHE A 490 7.83 -11.38 -15.64
C PHE A 490 8.68 -11.06 -16.88
N LYS A 491 8.86 -9.77 -17.17
CA LYS A 491 9.76 -9.27 -18.22
C LYS A 491 11.20 -9.20 -17.72
N HIS A 492 11.39 -8.80 -16.46
CA HIS A 492 12.70 -8.72 -15.86
C HIS A 492 13.03 -10.01 -15.13
N ARG A 493 14.25 -10.53 -15.36
CA ARG A 493 14.69 -11.83 -14.83
C ARG A 493 15.10 -11.75 -13.36
N HIS A 494 14.21 -11.27 -12.49
CA HIS A 494 14.40 -11.28 -11.04
C HIS A 494 13.95 -12.59 -10.40
N ILE A 495 13.05 -13.32 -11.06
CA ILE A 495 12.54 -14.60 -10.58
C ILE A 495 13.51 -15.71 -11.01
N PRO A 496 14.21 -16.38 -10.07
CA PRO A 496 15.11 -17.47 -10.40
C PRO A 496 14.34 -18.67 -11.00
N VAL A 497 15.03 -19.46 -11.82
CA VAL A 497 14.48 -20.71 -12.35
C VAL A 497 14.17 -21.66 -11.19
N GLY A 498 12.92 -22.13 -11.09
CA GLY A 498 12.45 -23.00 -10.00
C GLY A 498 12.05 -22.26 -8.72
N TYR A 499 11.67 -20.98 -8.84
CA TYR A 499 11.01 -20.20 -7.79
C TYR A 499 9.79 -20.93 -7.22
#